data_AF-A0A257SKE3-F1
#
_entry.id   AF-A0A257SKE3-F1
#
_cell.length_a   1.000
_cell.length_b   1.000
_cell.length_c   1.000
_cell.angle_alpha   90.00
_cell.angle_beta   90.00
_cell.angle_gamma   90.00
#
_symmetry.space_group_name_H-M   'P 1'
#
loop_
_entity.id
_entity.type
_entity.pdbx_description
1 polymer ?
#
loop_
_entity_poly.entity_id
_entity_poly.type
_entity_poly.pdbx_seq_one_letter_code
_entity_poly.pdbx_strand_id
1 'polypeptide(L)'
;MLKAVIRFSIRFRGVIIALAFLLVGYGLYTLSHMEMEAFPNFTPPLAVVDTEAPGLSPEQVAALVTQPIQKALSGIAGLQAMRSR
;
A
#
# COMPACT_ATOMS: atom_id res chain seq x y z
N MET A 1 40.47 -12.13 2.33
CA MET A 1 39.08 -12.58 2.12
C MET A 1 38.67 -12.55 0.65
N LEU A 2 38.77 -11.41 -0.06
CA LEU A 2 38.41 -11.31 -1.49
C LEU A 2 39.13 -12.33 -2.39
N LYS A 3 40.44 -12.55 -2.20
CA LYS A 3 41.23 -13.54 -2.94
C LYS A 3 40.73 -14.99 -2.76
N ALA A 4 40.10 -15.30 -1.62
CA ALA A 4 39.54 -16.62 -1.35
C ALA A 4 38.24 -16.82 -2.13
N VAL A 5 37.36 -15.81 -2.15
CA VAL A 5 36.12 -15.81 -2.94
C VAL A 5 36.42 -15.93 -4.43
N ILE A 6 37.37 -15.15 -4.94
CA ILE A 6 37.75 -15.19 -6.36
C ILE A 6 38.29 -16.58 -6.75
N ARG A 7 39.17 -17.18 -5.93
CA ARG A 7 39.66 -18.55 -6.18
C ARG A 7 38.56 -19.59 -6.11
N PHE A 8 37.63 -19.47 -5.17
CA PHE A 8 36.48 -20.36 -5.05
C PHE A 8 35.57 -20.26 -6.29
N SER A 9 35.27 -19.04 -6.75
CA SER A 9 34.47 -18.80 -7.94
C SER A 9 35.12 -19.36 -9.22
N ILE A 10 36.44 -19.26 -9.35
CA ILE A 10 37.17 -19.84 -10.49
C ILE A 10 37.23 -21.38 -10.39
N ARG A 11 37.43 -21.93 -9.18
CA ARG A 11 37.48 -23.38 -8.94
C ARG A 11 36.17 -24.09 -9.28
N PHE A 12 35.04 -23.45 -9.00
CA PHE A 12 33.68 -23.97 -9.23
C PHE A 12 32.95 -23.19 -10.34
N ARG A 13 33.64 -22.87 -11.43
CA ARG A 13 33.09 -22.10 -12.56
C ARG A 13 31.71 -22.55 -13.05
N GLY A 14 31.45 -23.87 -13.09
CA GLY A 14 30.17 -24.42 -13.53
C GLY A 14 29.01 -24.07 -12.60
N VAL A 15 29.25 -24.11 -11.28
CA VAL A 15 28.25 -23.74 -10.26
C VAL A 15 27.95 -22.25 -10.33
N ILE A 16 28.97 -21.42 -10.51
CA ILE A 16 28.80 -19.96 -10.64
C ILE A 16 28.04 -19.60 -11.91
N ILE A 17 28.32 -20.26 -13.04
CA ILE A 17 27.60 -20.04 -14.30
C ILE A 17 26.13 -20.47 -14.15
N ALA A 18 25.86 -21.63 -13.57
CA ALA A 18 24.49 -22.08 -13.32
C ALA A 18 23.71 -21.10 -12.43
N LEU A 19 24.35 -20.60 -11.37
CA LEU A 19 23.78 -19.59 -10.48
C LEU A 19 23.50 -18.28 -11.21
N ALA A 20 24.41 -17.84 -12.10
CA ALA A 20 24.21 -16.66 -12.92
C ALA A 20 22.99 -16.80 -13.85
N PHE A 21 22.84 -17.97 -14.51
CA PHE A 21 21.66 -18.23 -15.35
C PHE A 21 20.36 -18.27 -14.55
N LEU A 22 20.37 -18.88 -13.37
CA LEU A 22 19.21 -18.86 -12.46
C LEU A 22 18.84 -17.43 -12.06
N LEU A 23 19.84 -16.60 -11.73
CA LEU A 23 19.62 -15.20 -11.36
C LEU A 23 19.01 -14.40 -12.52
N VAL A 24 19.52 -14.58 -13.73
CA VAL A 24 18.98 -13.93 -14.93
C VAL A 24 17.56 -14.40 -15.22
N GLY A 25 17.30 -15.71 -15.17
CA GLY A 25 15.96 -16.27 -15.38
C GLY A 25 14.94 -15.77 -14.36
N TYR A 26 15.33 -15.72 -13.08
CA TYR A 26 14.51 -15.17 -12.01
C TYR A 26 14.27 -13.66 -12.19
N GLY A 27 15.30 -12.92 -12.61
CA GLY A 27 15.19 -11.50 -12.91
C GLY A 27 14.20 -11.21 -14.04
N LEU A 28 14.25 -11.99 -15.12
CA LEU A 28 13.31 -11.88 -16.24
C LEU A 28 11.88 -12.23 -15.84
N TYR A 29 11.71 -13.30 -15.05
CA TYR A 29 10.40 -13.67 -14.50
C TYR A 29 9.82 -12.55 -13.63
N THR A 30 10.64 -11.98 -12.74
CA THR A 30 10.20 -10.89 -11.87
C THR A 30 9.83 -9.66 -12.71
N LEU A 31 10.65 -9.33 -13.72
CA LEU A 31 10.40 -8.19 -14.59
C LEU A 31 9.10 -8.32 -15.38
N SER A 32 8.72 -9.53 -15.82
CA SER A 32 7.46 -9.75 -16.53
C SER A 32 6.23 -9.77 -15.62
N HIS A 33 6.39 -10.03 -14.32
CA HIS A 33 5.31 -10.08 -13.33
C HIS A 33 5.21 -8.81 -12.49
N MET A 34 6.12 -7.86 -12.65
CA MET A 34 6.04 -6.58 -11.94
C MET A 34 4.84 -5.78 -12.45
N GLU A 35 3.90 -5.50 -11.55
CA GLU A 35 2.79 -4.60 -11.82
C GLU A 35 3.35 -3.19 -12.02
N MET A 36 3.24 -2.69 -13.25
CA MET A 36 3.65 -1.33 -13.57
C MET A 36 2.59 -0.35 -13.10
N GLU A 37 2.76 0.20 -11.91
CA GLU A 37 2.02 1.39 -11.49
C GLU A 37 2.65 2.63 -12.14
N ALA A 38 1.85 3.36 -12.93
CA ALA A 38 2.32 4.58 -13.61
C ALA A 38 2.61 5.72 -12.62
N PHE A 39 1.98 5.69 -11.44
CA PHE A 39 2.15 6.66 -10.38
C PHE A 39 2.04 5.96 -9.03
N PRO A 40 2.87 6.33 -8.04
CA PRO A 40 2.64 5.86 -6.68
C PRO A 40 1.32 6.43 -6.16
N ASN A 41 0.65 5.70 -5.27
CA ASN A 41 -0.59 6.16 -4.66
C ASN A 41 -0.34 7.40 -3.77
N PHE A 42 -0.72 8.57 -4.27
CA PHE A 42 -0.68 9.84 -3.53
C PHE A 42 -1.97 10.17 -2.78
N THR A 43 -2.98 9.30 -2.83
CA THR A 43 -4.27 9.55 -2.19
C THR A 43 -4.15 9.29 -0.68
N PRO A 44 -4.42 10.29 0.18
CA PRO A 44 -4.47 10.06 1.61
C PRO A 44 -5.58 9.05 1.93
N PRO A 45 -5.42 8.20 2.95
CA PRO A 45 -6.45 7.25 3.34
C PRO A 45 -7.72 8.00 3.75
N LEU A 46 -8.80 7.83 2.99
CA LEU A 46 -10.09 8.48 3.20
C LEU A 46 -11.16 7.42 3.45
N ALA A 47 -11.90 7.56 4.54
CA ALA A 47 -13.10 6.77 4.82
C ALA A 47 -14.34 7.65 4.58
N VAL A 48 -15.29 7.16 3.79
CA VAL A 48 -16.56 7.82 3.50
C VAL A 48 -17.66 7.09 4.24
N VAL A 49 -18.51 7.84 4.94
CA VAL A 49 -19.67 7.32 5.69
C VAL A 49 -20.90 8.04 5.16
N ASP A 50 -21.74 7.31 4.45
CA ASP A 50 -23.01 7.80 3.92
C ASP A 50 -24.17 7.27 4.77
N THR A 51 -25.08 8.15 5.15
CA THR A 51 -26.26 7.80 5.97
C THR A 51 -27.53 8.35 5.35
N GLU A 52 -28.48 7.47 5.06
CA GLU A 52 -29.80 7.85 4.56
C GLU A 52 -30.77 8.11 5.71
N ALA A 53 -31.41 9.27 5.70
CA ALA A 53 -32.31 9.73 6.77
C ALA A 53 -33.63 10.30 6.19
N PRO A 54 -34.49 9.44 5.61
CA PRO A 54 -35.73 9.88 4.98
C PRO A 54 -36.73 10.42 6.03
N GLY A 55 -37.36 11.55 5.73
CA GLY A 55 -38.40 12.15 6.58
C GLY A 55 -37.88 13.07 7.69
N LEU A 56 -36.56 13.26 7.82
CA LEU A 56 -35.96 14.26 8.70
C LEU A 56 -35.66 15.56 7.93
N SER A 57 -35.88 16.71 8.56
CA SER A 57 -35.43 17.98 8.00
C SER A 57 -33.89 18.07 8.03
N PRO A 58 -33.25 18.90 7.18
CA PRO A 58 -31.80 19.05 7.17
C PRO A 58 -31.21 19.37 8.56
N GLU A 59 -31.90 20.18 9.35
CA GLU A 59 -31.52 20.54 10.72
C GLU A 59 -31.58 19.33 11.66
N GLN A 60 -32.61 18.50 11.50
CA GLN A 60 -32.76 17.26 12.27
C GLN A 60 -31.71 16.22 11.88
N VAL A 61 -31.35 16.10 10.60
CA VAL A 61 -30.27 15.20 10.15
C VAL A 61 -28.93 15.62 10.77
N ALA A 62 -28.63 16.93 10.76
CA ALA A 62 -27.40 17.44 11.36
C ALA A 62 -27.32 17.15 12.86
N ALA A 63 -28.40 17.39 13.60
CA ALA A 63 -28.44 17.23 15.05
C ALA A 63 -28.52 15.76 15.51
N LEU A 64 -29.32 14.93 14.82
CA LEU A 64 -29.63 13.56 15.25
C LEU A 64 -28.75 12.50 14.63
N VAL A 65 -28.14 12.76 13.46
CA VAL A 65 -27.35 11.78 12.72
C VAL A 65 -25.89 12.23 12.63
N THR A 66 -25.65 13.37 11.97
CA THR A 66 -24.29 13.82 11.65
C THR A 66 -23.47 14.16 12.90
N GLN A 67 -24.01 14.93 13.84
CA GLN A 67 -23.30 15.32 15.06
C GLN A 67 -22.92 14.15 15.97
N PRO A 68 -23.82 13.17 16.27
CA PRO A 68 -23.46 11.98 17.03
C PRO A 68 -22.36 11.16 16.37
N ILE A 69 -22.44 10.96 15.05
CA ILE A 69 -21.43 10.21 14.28
C ILE A 69 -20.08 10.93 14.35
N GLN A 70 -20.06 12.25 14.10
CA GLN A 70 -18.85 13.05 14.20
C GLN A 70 -18.24 12.97 15.60
N LYS A 71 -19.05 13.07 16.66
CA LYS A 71 -18.57 12.99 18.04
C LYS A 71 -17.98 11.62 18.36
N ALA A 72 -18.59 10.54 17.88
CA ALA A 72 -18.07 9.18 18.04
C ALA A 72 -16.73 8.98 17.31
N LEU A 73 -16.58 9.58 16.13
CA LEU A 73 -15.39 9.44 15.28
C LEU A 73 -14.27 10.46 15.60
N SER A 74 -14.57 11.54 16.33
CA SER A 74 -13.59 12.59 16.69
C SER A 74 -12.47 12.11 17.62
N GLY A 75 -12.59 10.91 18.20
CA GLY A 75 -11.59 10.30 19.08
C GLY A 75 -10.64 9.32 18.38
N ILE A 76 -10.75 9.13 17.06
CA ILE A 76 -9.92 8.17 16.33
C ILE A 76 -8.48 8.68 16.24
N ALA A 77 -7.53 7.87 16.72
CA ALA A 77 -6.11 8.16 16.60
C ALA A 77 -5.69 8.22 15.12
N GLY A 78 -5.04 9.31 14.71
CA GLY A 78 -4.59 9.52 13.33
C GLY A 78 -5.58 10.25 12.42
N LEU A 79 -6.73 10.71 12.94
CA LEU A 79 -7.68 11.53 12.20
C LEU A 79 -7.11 12.95 11.98
N GLN A 80 -6.81 13.32 10.72
CA GLN A 80 -6.30 14.67 10.38
C GLN A 80 -7.43 15.67 10.09
N ALA A 81 -8.48 15.22 9.40
CA ALA A 81 -9.60 16.07 9.02
C ALA A 81 -10.88 15.24 8.92
N MET A 82 -11.99 15.83 9.34
CA MET A 82 -13.33 15.28 9.19
C MET A 82 -14.24 16.38 8.62
N ARG A 83 -15.02 16.04 7.60
CA ARG A 83 -15.93 16.97 6.92
C ARG A 83 -17.28 16.31 6.70
N SER A 84 -18.33 16.93 7.23
CA SER A 84 -19.71 16.61 6.86
C SER A 84 -20.12 17.43 5.64
N ARG A 85 -20.94 16.85 4.77
CA ARG A 85 -21.62 17.53 3.65
C ARG A 85 -23.12 17.32 3.78
#